data_AF-A0A2M6WT54-F1
#
_entry.id   AF-A0A2M6WT54-F1
#
_cell.length_a   1.000
_cell.length_b   1.000
_cell.length_c   1.000
_cell.angle_alpha   90.00
_cell.angle_beta   90.00
_cell.angle_gamma   90.00
#
_symmetry.space_group_name_H-M   'P 1'
#
loop_
_entity.id
_entity.type
_entity.pdbx_description
1 polymer ?
#
loop_
_entity_poly.entity_id
_entity_poly.type
_entity_poly.pdbx_seq_one_letter_code
_entity_poly.pdbx_strand_id
1 'polypeptide(L)'
;MLKQFYKQFKKPFKSLLAFTMLEVLVALSIFIIIIGAVAVPHVDKMFLKVKSTQRVHDIKTIQTALNFYKQENGFYPNQVVFGEPLVGVNGKTYLTKVPVSFQDAVCATPFVYAITSNGISYNLDFCVSAKLDKVDVGLCVAVPGNLCCRRVCDATKVCGDDGCGKSCGTCDNGLTCSNNACVSCIGSCDGRECGSDGCTGSCGSPCSDSKICAAGKCKSYNTDTVSRVVVDNNFSVRSVKMSQDGSIIYAVPHLAKTIMKSEDAGSTWTLVTSSLFISNFPFNSLETNGNGQKIALVDSQKYFFLSLDGGISWARKDFFKNGGYYCYNLKADYDFNYLGCNSTGNYLAQSVNTGSNWTFSGESIQAFDV
;
A
#
# COMPACT_ATOMS: atom_id res chain seq x y z
N MET A 1 59.47 -63.35 49.94
CA MET A 1 59.48 -63.22 48.47
C MET A 1 58.87 -61.86 48.04
N LEU A 2 59.37 -60.75 48.58
CA LEU A 2 58.75 -59.39 48.43
C LEU A 2 59.80 -58.26 48.30
N LYS A 3 61.05 -58.59 47.97
CA LYS A 3 62.14 -57.61 47.76
C LYS A 3 62.55 -57.41 46.29
N GLN A 4 61.84 -58.02 45.33
CA GLN A 4 62.21 -57.93 43.91
C GLN A 4 61.30 -57.05 43.04
N PHE A 5 60.19 -56.49 43.56
CA PHE A 5 59.30 -55.64 42.75
C PHE A 5 59.64 -54.13 42.76
N TYR A 6 60.58 -53.66 43.59
CA TYR A 6 60.85 -52.22 43.72
C TYR A 6 61.98 -51.69 42.80
N LYS A 7 62.33 -52.41 41.74
CA LYS A 7 63.50 -52.09 40.91
C LYS A 7 63.17 -51.81 39.44
N GLN A 8 62.00 -51.25 39.12
CA GLN A 8 61.62 -51.00 37.73
C GLN A 8 61.14 -49.59 37.33
N PHE A 9 61.15 -48.59 38.23
CA PHE A 9 60.76 -47.22 37.86
C PHE A 9 61.69 -46.11 38.38
N LYS A 10 63.01 -46.30 38.26
CA LYS A 10 63.96 -45.16 38.26
C LYS A 10 64.42 -44.87 36.85
N LYS A 11 63.51 -44.34 36.01
CA LYS A 11 63.97 -43.49 34.89
C LYS A 11 64.31 -42.12 35.49
N PRO A 12 65.51 -41.57 35.27
CA PRO A 12 65.78 -40.19 35.67
C PRO A 12 64.83 -39.30 34.88
N PHE A 13 64.05 -38.48 35.59
CA PHE A 13 63.38 -37.34 34.98
C PHE A 13 64.50 -36.45 34.42
N LYS A 14 64.73 -36.51 33.10
CA LYS A 14 65.55 -35.49 32.44
C LYS A 14 64.86 -34.17 32.73
N SER A 15 65.57 -33.23 33.35
CA SER A 15 65.10 -31.86 33.49
C SER A 15 64.93 -31.30 32.08
N LEU A 16 63.71 -31.38 31.56
CA LEU A 16 63.30 -30.56 30.43
C LEU A 16 63.56 -29.13 30.88
N LEU A 17 64.32 -28.39 30.08
CA LEU A 17 64.57 -26.96 30.28
C LEU A 17 63.21 -26.31 30.54
N ALA A 18 62.95 -25.98 31.81
CA ALA A 18 61.70 -25.35 32.19
C ALA A 18 61.73 -23.94 31.59
N PHE A 19 60.72 -23.62 30.78
CA PHE A 19 60.56 -22.28 30.23
C PHE A 19 60.61 -21.26 31.36
N THR A 20 61.34 -20.16 31.13
CA THR A 20 61.42 -19.10 32.12
C THR A 20 60.02 -18.53 32.39
N MET A 21 59.73 -18.12 33.63
CA MET A 21 58.43 -17.51 33.96
C MET A 21 58.09 -16.32 33.04
N LEU A 22 59.11 -15.63 32.51
CA LEU A 22 58.97 -14.55 31.53
C LEU A 22 58.52 -15.04 30.16
N GLU A 23 59.08 -16.14 29.64
CA GLU A 23 58.66 -16.73 28.37
C GLU A 23 57.21 -17.21 28.41
N VAL A 24 56.79 -17.84 29.51
CA VAL A 24 55.40 -18.28 29.67
C VAL A 24 54.44 -17.07 29.67
N LEU A 25 54.82 -15.98 30.32
CA LEU A 25 54.01 -14.76 30.39
C LEU A 25 53.91 -14.07 29.02
N VAL A 26 55.01 -14.01 28.26
CA VAL A 26 55.02 -13.44 26.90
C VAL A 26 54.24 -14.34 25.93
N ALA A 27 54.38 -15.66 26.03
CA ALA A 27 53.63 -16.59 25.18
C ALA A 27 52.12 -16.51 25.44
N LEU A 28 51.69 -16.46 26.70
CA LEU A 28 50.27 -16.32 27.04
C LEU A 28 49.71 -14.97 26.62
N SER A 29 50.46 -13.87 26.76
CA SER A 29 50.00 -12.55 26.32
C SER A 29 49.82 -12.48 24.81
N ILE A 30 50.76 -13.03 24.03
CA ILE A 30 50.64 -13.14 22.57
C ILE A 30 49.43 -14.01 22.19
N PHE A 31 49.22 -15.13 22.87
CA PHE A 31 48.10 -16.03 22.59
C PHE A 31 46.74 -15.36 22.85
N ILE A 32 46.61 -14.61 23.95
CA ILE A 32 45.41 -13.84 24.28
C ILE A 32 45.15 -12.74 23.24
N ILE A 33 46.19 -12.01 22.81
CA ILE A 33 46.07 -10.97 21.79
C ILE A 33 45.61 -11.55 20.45
N ILE A 34 46.19 -12.68 20.03
CA ILE A 34 45.84 -13.35 18.77
C ILE A 34 44.41 -13.86 18.82
N ILE A 35 44.00 -14.53 19.92
CA ILE A 35 42.63 -15.00 20.08
C ILE A 35 41.64 -13.83 20.07
N GLY A 36 41.96 -12.74 20.78
CA GLY A 36 41.12 -11.54 20.81
C GLY A 36 40.92 -10.93 19.42
N ALA A 37 42.00 -10.78 18.64
CA ALA A 37 41.97 -10.18 17.32
C ALA A 37 41.23 -11.05 16.28
N VAL A 38 41.35 -12.38 16.37
CA VAL A 38 40.76 -13.30 15.37
C VAL A 38 39.36 -13.75 15.78
N ALA A 39 39.12 -14.15 17.02
CA ALA A 39 37.86 -14.79 17.41
C ALA A 39 36.68 -13.80 17.51
N VAL A 40 36.89 -12.63 18.11
CA VAL A 40 35.82 -11.63 18.38
C VAL A 40 35.07 -11.19 17.12
N PRO A 41 35.74 -10.70 16.04
CA PRO A 41 35.02 -10.25 14.85
C PRO A 41 34.29 -11.37 14.08
N HIS A 42 34.65 -12.64 14.29
CA HIS A 42 33.97 -13.78 13.67
C HIS A 42 32.70 -14.17 14.45
N VAL A 43 32.72 -14.04 15.77
CA VAL A 43 31.58 -14.31 16.65
C VAL A 43 30.45 -13.29 16.42
N ASP A 44 30.79 -12.00 16.27
CA ASP A 44 29.80 -10.96 15.99
C ASP A 44 29.09 -11.20 14.64
N LYS A 45 29.86 -11.53 13.60
CA LYS A 45 29.31 -11.89 12.27
C LYS A 45 28.42 -13.14 12.35
N MET A 46 28.79 -14.12 13.17
CA MET A 46 27.98 -15.32 13.40
C MET A 46 26.63 -14.97 14.03
N PHE A 47 26.61 -14.11 15.06
CA PHE A 47 25.35 -13.68 15.69
C PHE A 47 24.46 -12.88 14.76
N LEU A 48 25.02 -11.98 13.94
CA LEU A 48 24.25 -11.25 12.91
C LEU A 48 23.61 -12.21 11.90
N LYS A 49 24.32 -13.29 11.51
CA LYS A 49 23.79 -14.32 10.61
C LYS A 49 22.66 -15.14 11.25
N VAL A 50 22.79 -15.49 12.54
CA VAL A 50 21.72 -16.19 13.28
C VAL A 50 20.48 -15.31 13.38
N LYS A 51 20.63 -14.04 13.78
CA LYS A 51 19.51 -13.07 13.84
C LYS A 51 18.84 -12.88 12.49
N SER A 52 19.63 -12.75 11.42
CA SER A 52 19.15 -12.62 10.04
C SER A 52 18.36 -13.84 9.56
N THR A 53 18.87 -15.04 9.87
CA THR A 53 18.19 -16.32 9.59
C THR A 53 16.86 -16.39 10.34
N GLN A 54 16.84 -15.98 11.61
CA GLN A 54 15.61 -15.94 12.42
C GLN A 54 14.58 -14.98 11.82
N ARG A 55 14.96 -13.75 11.46
CA ARG A 55 14.03 -12.80 10.81
C ARG A 55 13.44 -13.36 9.53
N VAL A 56 14.25 -13.99 8.67
CA VAL A 56 13.75 -14.62 7.45
C VAL A 56 12.77 -15.76 7.76
N HIS A 57 13.05 -16.56 8.78
CA HIS A 57 12.14 -17.60 9.23
C HIS A 57 10.81 -17.02 9.74
N ASP A 58 10.88 -16.00 10.60
CA ASP A 58 9.71 -15.31 11.15
C ASP A 58 8.83 -14.72 10.05
N ILE A 59 9.44 -14.07 9.06
CA ILE A 59 8.73 -13.51 7.91
C ILE A 59 8.02 -14.63 7.14
N LYS A 60 8.68 -15.75 6.83
CA LYS A 60 8.05 -16.89 6.14
C LYS A 60 6.88 -17.48 6.94
N THR A 61 7.01 -17.55 8.26
CA THR A 61 5.91 -17.97 9.15
C THR A 61 4.71 -17.04 9.02
N ILE A 62 4.95 -15.72 9.03
CA ILE A 62 3.91 -14.71 8.80
C ILE A 62 3.30 -14.87 7.40
N GLN A 63 4.10 -14.98 6.34
CA GLN A 63 3.59 -15.14 4.96
C GLN A 63 2.70 -16.39 4.84
N THR A 64 3.10 -17.48 5.47
CA THR A 64 2.34 -18.74 5.47
C THR A 64 0.98 -18.55 6.14
N ALA A 65 0.95 -17.92 7.33
CA ALA A 65 -0.30 -17.63 8.04
C ALA A 65 -1.19 -16.65 7.26
N LEU A 66 -0.61 -15.61 6.64
CA LEU A 66 -1.32 -14.68 5.77
C LEU A 66 -1.90 -15.37 4.54
N ASN A 67 -1.19 -16.32 3.95
CA ASN A 67 -1.68 -17.09 2.80
C ASN A 67 -2.83 -18.02 3.19
N PHE A 68 -2.80 -18.66 4.36
CA PHE A 68 -3.95 -19.41 4.87
C PHE A 68 -5.13 -18.48 5.17
N TYR A 69 -4.89 -17.33 5.79
CA TYR A 69 -5.91 -16.31 6.02
C TYR A 69 -6.58 -15.92 4.71
N LYS A 70 -5.81 -15.56 3.67
CA LYS A 70 -6.37 -15.15 2.38
C LYS A 70 -7.13 -16.28 1.68
N GLN A 71 -6.64 -17.52 1.74
CA GLN A 71 -7.33 -18.65 1.12
C GLN A 71 -8.74 -18.86 1.70
N GLU A 72 -8.91 -18.67 3.00
CA GLU A 72 -10.22 -18.88 3.66
C GLU A 72 -11.12 -17.65 3.63
N ASN A 73 -10.56 -16.44 3.61
CA ASN A 73 -11.35 -15.20 3.71
C ASN A 73 -11.45 -14.43 2.38
N GLY A 74 -10.64 -14.79 1.36
CA GLY A 74 -10.57 -14.11 0.07
C GLY A 74 -9.69 -12.86 0.02
N PHE A 75 -9.23 -12.36 1.18
CA PHE A 75 -8.40 -11.16 1.31
C PHE A 75 -7.39 -11.30 2.44
N TYR A 76 -6.29 -10.55 2.39
CA TYR A 76 -5.33 -10.40 3.49
C TYR A 76 -5.90 -9.51 4.61
N PRO A 77 -5.47 -9.68 5.88
CA PRO A 77 -5.97 -8.88 6.99
C PRO A 77 -5.63 -7.39 6.84
N ASN A 78 -6.54 -6.50 7.25
CA ASN A 78 -6.31 -5.04 7.19
C ASN A 78 -5.19 -4.57 8.13
N GLN A 79 -4.97 -5.31 9.22
CA GLN A 79 -3.94 -5.01 10.21
C GLN A 79 -3.35 -6.31 10.74
N VAL A 80 -2.04 -6.29 10.97
CA VAL A 80 -1.31 -7.34 11.67
C VAL A 80 -0.65 -6.68 12.87
N VAL A 81 -0.97 -7.17 14.07
CA VAL A 81 -0.36 -6.70 15.32
C VAL A 81 0.74 -7.68 15.70
N PHE A 82 2.00 -7.23 15.61
CA PHE A 82 3.14 -8.06 15.99
C PHE A 82 3.14 -8.31 17.49
N GLY A 83 3.32 -9.57 17.89
CA GLY A 83 3.26 -10.02 19.29
C GLY A 83 1.92 -10.60 19.71
N GLU A 84 0.86 -10.38 18.93
CA GLU A 84 -0.50 -10.86 19.22
C GLU A 84 -0.90 -12.02 18.29
N PRO A 85 -1.96 -12.78 18.61
CA PRO A 85 -2.49 -13.79 17.71
C PRO A 85 -3.08 -13.16 16.43
N LEU A 86 -2.84 -13.79 15.28
CA LEU A 86 -3.54 -13.47 14.03
C LEU A 86 -4.85 -14.25 13.98
N VAL A 87 -5.96 -13.57 14.25
CA VAL A 87 -7.31 -14.15 14.25
C VAL A 87 -8.10 -13.59 13.06
N GLY A 88 -8.79 -14.47 12.33
CA GLY A 88 -9.65 -14.08 11.21
C GLY A 88 -11.01 -13.56 11.64
N VAL A 89 -11.75 -13.02 10.68
CA VAL A 89 -13.12 -12.51 10.90
C VAL A 89 -14.09 -13.59 11.37
N ASN A 90 -13.78 -14.85 11.09
CA ASN A 90 -14.49 -16.04 11.54
C ASN A 90 -14.10 -16.50 12.96
N GLY A 91 -13.24 -15.76 13.67
CA GLY A 91 -12.75 -16.13 15.01
C GLY A 91 -11.70 -17.23 15.03
N LYS A 92 -11.30 -17.76 13.86
CA LYS A 92 -10.25 -18.77 13.74
C LYS A 92 -8.87 -18.14 13.91
N THR A 93 -8.01 -18.77 14.70
CA THR A 93 -6.61 -18.34 14.85
C THR A 93 -5.75 -18.96 13.74
N TYR A 94 -5.11 -18.12 12.93
CA TYR A 94 -4.21 -18.52 11.82
C TYR A 94 -2.75 -18.52 12.26
N LEU A 95 -2.41 -17.73 13.27
CA LEU A 95 -1.10 -17.75 13.93
C LEU A 95 -1.30 -17.41 15.41
N THR A 96 -0.82 -18.27 16.30
CA THR A 96 -0.99 -18.09 17.75
C THR A 96 -0.29 -16.85 18.28
N LYS A 97 0.85 -16.49 17.68
CA LYS A 97 1.59 -15.28 17.99
C LYS A 97 2.35 -14.81 16.76
N VAL A 98 2.04 -13.62 16.27
CA VAL A 98 2.80 -12.99 15.19
C VAL A 98 4.20 -12.64 15.72
N PRO A 99 5.30 -13.15 15.12
CA PRO A 99 6.66 -12.85 15.56
C PRO A 99 6.96 -11.36 15.63
N VAL A 100 7.75 -10.95 16.61
CA VAL A 100 8.21 -9.56 16.75
C VAL A 100 9.67 -9.48 16.31
N SER A 101 10.01 -8.46 15.53
CA SER A 101 11.39 -8.24 15.12
C SER A 101 12.28 -7.89 16.31
N PHE A 102 13.48 -8.46 16.35
CA PHE A 102 14.54 -8.04 17.27
C PHE A 102 15.35 -6.91 16.63
N GLN A 103 15.51 -5.79 17.34
CA GLN A 103 16.33 -4.67 16.89
C GLN A 103 17.83 -4.96 17.10
N ASP A 104 18.66 -4.54 16.16
CA ASP A 104 20.12 -4.46 16.33
C ASP A 104 20.69 -3.20 15.66
N ALA A 105 21.99 -3.00 15.76
CA ALA A 105 22.67 -1.80 15.27
C ALA A 105 22.52 -1.57 13.75
N VAL A 106 22.23 -2.62 12.98
CA VAL A 106 22.06 -2.54 11.52
C VAL A 106 20.57 -2.44 11.16
N CYS A 107 19.74 -3.23 11.84
CA CYS A 107 18.30 -3.26 11.62
C CYS A 107 17.57 -2.77 12.88
N ALA A 108 17.42 -1.45 12.98
CA ALA A 108 16.71 -0.79 14.07
C ALA A 108 15.18 -0.78 13.87
N THR A 109 14.70 -0.96 12.64
CA THR A 109 13.27 -0.87 12.32
C THR A 109 12.54 -2.17 12.65
N PRO A 110 11.36 -2.09 13.31
CA PRO A 110 10.51 -3.27 13.50
C PRO A 110 9.91 -3.74 12.17
N PHE A 111 9.23 -4.89 12.19
CA PHE A 111 8.42 -5.30 11.04
C PHE A 111 7.26 -4.32 10.84
N VAL A 112 6.94 -4.04 9.59
CA VAL A 112 5.81 -3.17 9.24
C VAL A 112 4.96 -3.87 8.19
N TYR A 113 3.69 -4.09 8.52
CA TYR A 113 2.72 -4.68 7.62
C TYR A 113 1.80 -3.61 7.05
N ALA A 114 1.62 -3.63 5.74
CA ALA A 114 0.64 -2.79 5.05
C ALA A 114 -0.06 -3.62 3.97
N ILE A 115 -1.39 -3.60 4.00
CA ILE A 115 -2.20 -4.20 2.95
C ILE A 115 -2.12 -3.35 1.67
N THR A 116 -2.05 -3.99 0.50
CA THR A 116 -2.04 -3.31 -0.81
C THR A 116 -3.01 -3.96 -1.76
N SER A 117 -3.24 -3.33 -2.92
CA SER A 117 -4.19 -3.81 -3.92
C SER A 117 -5.54 -4.19 -3.29
N ASN A 118 -5.96 -3.38 -2.29
CA ASN A 118 -7.21 -3.55 -1.54
C ASN A 118 -7.41 -4.95 -0.93
N GLY A 119 -6.35 -5.54 -0.38
CA GLY A 119 -6.39 -6.84 0.30
C GLY A 119 -6.11 -8.04 -0.57
N ILE A 120 -5.86 -7.82 -1.86
CA ILE A 120 -5.36 -8.85 -2.76
C ILE A 120 -3.85 -9.07 -2.56
N SER A 121 -3.12 -8.07 -2.04
CA SER A 121 -1.69 -8.17 -1.74
C SER A 121 -1.35 -7.50 -0.41
N TYR A 122 -0.09 -7.61 0.00
CA TYR A 122 0.45 -6.90 1.16
C TYR A 122 1.95 -6.65 0.97
N ASN A 123 2.46 -5.66 1.69
CA ASN A 123 3.87 -5.45 1.95
C ASN A 123 4.15 -5.75 3.41
N LEU A 124 5.17 -6.55 3.67
CA LEU A 124 5.71 -6.78 4.99
C LEU A 124 7.19 -6.37 4.97
N ASP A 125 7.45 -5.15 5.42
CA ASP A 125 8.77 -4.54 5.42
C ASP A 125 9.58 -5.10 6.60
N PHE A 126 10.80 -5.56 6.32
CA PHE A 126 11.75 -6.08 7.31
C PHE A 126 13.20 -5.78 6.90
N CYS A 127 14.16 -6.09 7.76
CA CYS A 127 15.58 -5.82 7.50
C CYS A 127 16.46 -7.01 7.88
N VAL A 128 17.52 -7.25 7.10
CA VAL A 128 18.48 -8.33 7.29
C VAL A 128 19.88 -7.76 7.50
N SER A 129 20.55 -8.15 8.60
CA SER A 129 21.85 -7.59 9.01
C SER A 129 23.06 -8.36 8.46
N ALA A 130 22.84 -9.52 7.84
CA ALA A 130 23.88 -10.36 7.24
C ALA A 130 23.37 -11.00 5.94
N LYS A 131 24.26 -11.15 4.96
CA LYS A 131 23.91 -11.79 3.69
C LYS A 131 23.51 -13.24 3.90
N LEU A 132 22.38 -13.63 3.33
CA LEU A 132 21.86 -15.00 3.25
C LEU A 132 21.77 -15.43 1.78
N ASP A 133 21.57 -16.71 1.52
CA ASP A 133 21.67 -17.29 0.16
C ASP A 133 20.83 -16.56 -0.90
N LYS A 134 19.60 -16.17 -0.56
CA LYS A 134 18.66 -15.49 -1.47
C LYS A 134 18.23 -14.10 -0.97
N VAL A 135 18.88 -13.58 0.07
CA VAL A 135 18.49 -12.30 0.70
C VAL A 135 19.75 -11.53 1.05
N ASP A 136 19.96 -10.41 0.36
CA ASP A 136 21.07 -9.50 0.63
C ASP A 136 20.82 -8.65 1.89
N VAL A 137 21.90 -8.04 2.40
CA VAL A 137 21.84 -7.14 3.56
C VAL A 137 20.99 -5.91 3.24
N GLY A 138 20.22 -5.46 4.23
CA GLY A 138 19.44 -4.23 4.19
C GLY A 138 17.93 -4.45 4.26
N LEU A 139 17.19 -3.44 3.81
CA LEU A 139 15.73 -3.45 3.80
C LEU A 139 15.19 -4.38 2.70
N CYS A 140 14.19 -5.17 3.07
CA CYS A 140 13.46 -6.08 2.21
C CYS A 140 11.95 -5.87 2.39
N VAL A 141 11.20 -6.06 1.31
CA VAL A 141 9.74 -6.04 1.32
C VAL A 141 9.23 -7.42 0.94
N ALA A 142 8.66 -8.15 1.89
CA ALA A 142 8.01 -9.41 1.58
C ALA A 142 6.60 -9.15 1.02
N VAL A 143 6.29 -9.81 -0.10
CA VAL A 143 4.99 -9.74 -0.80
C VAL A 143 4.47 -11.16 -1.01
N PRO A 144 3.20 -11.40 -1.39
CA PRO A 144 2.71 -12.73 -1.69
C PRO A 144 3.62 -13.48 -2.67
N GLY A 145 4.14 -14.64 -2.25
CA GLY A 145 5.01 -15.49 -3.09
C GLY A 145 6.46 -15.02 -3.25
N ASN A 146 6.85 -13.85 -2.75
CA ASN A 146 8.24 -13.37 -2.78
C ASN A 146 8.69 -12.87 -1.41
N LEU A 147 9.79 -13.43 -0.90
CA LEU A 147 10.32 -13.14 0.43
C LEU A 147 10.99 -11.76 0.51
N CYS A 148 11.67 -11.32 -0.54
CA CYS A 148 12.36 -10.03 -0.54
C CYS A 148 12.26 -9.44 -1.94
N CYS A 149 11.22 -8.63 -2.14
CA CYS A 149 11.17 -7.67 -3.22
C CYS A 149 12.00 -6.45 -2.81
N ARG A 150 12.97 -6.08 -3.66
CA ARG A 150 13.79 -4.90 -3.45
C ARG A 150 13.13 -3.73 -4.16
N ARG A 151 12.77 -2.69 -3.40
CA ARG A 151 12.23 -1.44 -3.99
C ARG A 151 13.25 -0.88 -4.98
N VAL A 152 12.81 -0.65 -6.21
CA VAL A 152 13.62 -0.05 -7.27
C VAL A 152 13.34 1.44 -7.30
N CYS A 153 13.76 2.13 -6.24
CA CYS A 153 13.71 3.59 -6.14
C CYS A 153 15.15 4.07 -6.00
N ASP A 154 15.68 4.60 -7.09
CA ASP A 154 17.03 5.13 -7.17
C ASP A 154 16.98 6.57 -7.70
N ALA A 155 18.15 7.19 -7.88
CA ALA A 155 18.25 8.56 -8.38
C ALA A 155 17.58 8.77 -9.76
N THR A 156 17.33 7.71 -10.53
CA THR A 156 16.68 7.76 -11.85
C THR A 156 15.18 7.45 -11.79
N LYS A 157 14.68 7.03 -10.62
CA LYS A 157 13.29 6.62 -10.40
C LYS A 157 12.72 7.30 -9.17
N VAL A 158 12.39 8.57 -9.34
CA VAL A 158 11.88 9.47 -8.27
C VAL A 158 10.36 9.37 -8.07
N CYS A 159 9.63 8.80 -9.04
CA CYS A 159 8.19 8.57 -8.96
C CYS A 159 7.82 7.28 -9.71
N GLY A 160 6.55 6.85 -9.58
CA GLY A 160 6.04 5.65 -10.23
C GLY A 160 6.25 4.39 -9.38
N ASP A 161 5.87 3.23 -9.90
CA ASP A 161 5.82 1.99 -9.12
C ASP A 161 7.21 1.50 -8.68
N ASP A 162 7.39 1.18 -7.40
CA ASP A 162 8.66 0.71 -6.83
C ASP A 162 9.02 -0.75 -7.17
N GLY A 163 8.19 -1.41 -7.99
CA GLY A 163 8.32 -2.83 -8.34
C GLY A 163 7.82 -3.79 -7.24
N CYS A 164 7.42 -3.28 -6.08
CA CYS A 164 6.97 -4.04 -4.92
C CYS A 164 5.55 -3.65 -4.47
N GLY A 165 4.83 -2.83 -5.24
CA GLY A 165 3.44 -2.45 -4.98
C GLY A 165 3.26 -1.17 -4.15
N LYS A 166 4.32 -0.36 -3.99
CA LYS A 166 4.23 1.04 -3.56
C LYS A 166 4.75 1.95 -4.68
N SER A 167 4.77 3.28 -4.47
CA SER A 167 5.44 4.23 -5.36
C SER A 167 6.78 4.70 -4.81
N CYS A 168 7.70 5.08 -5.68
CA CYS A 168 9.00 5.64 -5.33
C CYS A 168 8.97 7.09 -4.82
N GLY A 169 7.81 7.75 -4.95
CA GLY A 169 7.59 9.12 -4.52
C GLY A 169 6.30 9.71 -5.10
N THR A 170 6.13 11.01 -4.87
CA THR A 170 5.07 11.86 -5.44
C THR A 170 5.72 13.07 -6.10
N CYS A 171 5.15 13.54 -7.21
CA CYS A 171 5.65 14.72 -7.89
C CYS A 171 5.06 16.00 -7.30
N ASP A 172 5.84 17.08 -7.30
CA ASP A 172 5.38 18.41 -6.87
C ASP A 172 4.26 18.93 -7.79
N ASN A 173 3.51 19.94 -7.30
CA ASN A 173 2.39 20.54 -8.05
C ASN A 173 2.81 20.99 -9.46
N GLY A 174 2.05 20.54 -10.47
CA GLY A 174 2.28 20.86 -11.89
C GLY A 174 3.20 19.89 -12.63
N LEU A 175 3.72 18.87 -11.95
CA LEU A 175 4.51 17.79 -12.55
C LEU A 175 3.68 16.50 -12.61
N THR A 176 3.92 15.67 -13.63
CA THR A 176 3.37 14.30 -13.67
C THR A 176 4.49 13.29 -13.63
N CYS A 177 4.14 12.08 -13.17
CA CYS A 177 5.06 10.97 -13.26
C CYS A 177 5.02 10.36 -14.66
N SER A 178 6.09 10.56 -15.43
CA SER A 178 6.27 9.94 -16.73
C SER A 178 7.65 9.32 -16.82
N ASN A 179 7.73 8.06 -17.26
CA ASN A 179 8.98 7.29 -17.35
C ASN A 179 9.79 7.29 -16.05
N ASN A 180 9.11 7.18 -14.90
CA ASN A 180 9.69 7.18 -13.55
C ASN A 180 10.34 8.50 -13.11
N ALA A 181 10.17 9.58 -13.88
CA ALA A 181 10.64 10.92 -13.55
C ALA A 181 9.45 11.89 -13.40
N CYS A 182 9.59 12.83 -12.47
CA CYS A 182 8.67 13.94 -12.37
C CYS A 182 9.00 14.94 -13.47
N VAL A 183 8.16 14.97 -14.50
CA VAL A 183 8.36 15.85 -15.66
C VAL A 183 7.30 16.92 -15.67
N SER A 184 7.66 18.09 -16.21
CA SER A 184 6.69 19.15 -16.48
C SER A 184 5.69 18.63 -17.50
N CYS A 185 4.42 18.66 -17.13
CA CYS A 185 3.35 18.29 -18.04
C CYS A 185 3.16 19.41 -19.04
N ILE A 186 3.63 19.21 -20.28
CA ILE A 186 3.33 20.15 -21.36
C ILE A 186 1.95 19.77 -21.89
N GLY A 187 0.95 20.55 -21.49
CA GLY A 187 -0.40 20.40 -22.01
C GLY A 187 -0.42 20.50 -23.53
N SER A 188 -1.03 19.53 -24.21
CA SER A 188 -1.19 19.53 -25.66
C SER A 188 -2.62 19.88 -26.04
N CYS A 189 -2.75 20.95 -26.82
CA CYS A 189 -4.02 21.46 -27.31
C CYS A 189 -4.11 21.45 -28.84
N ASP A 190 -3.29 20.64 -29.51
CA ASP A 190 -3.26 20.60 -30.96
C ASP A 190 -4.64 20.23 -31.52
N GLY A 191 -5.24 21.18 -32.23
CA GLY A 191 -6.58 21.07 -32.79
C GLY A 191 -7.73 21.24 -31.80
N ARG A 192 -7.47 21.48 -30.51
CA ARG A 192 -8.49 21.61 -29.45
C ARG A 192 -8.78 23.08 -29.11
N GLU A 193 -10.06 23.44 -29.09
CA GLU A 193 -10.59 24.74 -28.68
C GLU A 193 -11.05 24.76 -27.22
N CYS A 194 -11.28 23.59 -26.64
CA CYS A 194 -11.78 23.39 -25.28
C CYS A 194 -11.33 22.01 -24.77
N GLY A 195 -11.48 21.73 -23.47
CA GLY A 195 -11.29 20.40 -22.88
C GLY A 195 -9.94 20.24 -22.18
N SER A 196 -9.61 19.04 -21.72
CA SER A 196 -8.32 18.80 -21.04
C SER A 196 -7.13 18.95 -22.00
N ASP A 197 -6.03 19.49 -21.48
CA ASP A 197 -4.74 19.57 -22.17
C ASP A 197 -3.88 18.30 -21.97
N GLY A 198 -4.45 17.25 -21.34
CA GLY A 198 -3.72 16.04 -20.97
C GLY A 198 -2.95 16.15 -19.66
N CYS A 199 -3.07 17.28 -18.96
CA CYS A 199 -2.40 17.61 -17.71
C CYS A 199 -3.44 18.14 -16.69
N THR A 200 -3.00 18.99 -15.74
CA THR A 200 -3.88 19.68 -14.79
C THR A 200 -4.57 20.92 -15.38
N GLY A 201 -4.30 21.26 -16.65
CA GLY A 201 -4.84 22.44 -17.32
C GLY A 201 -6.02 22.12 -18.25
N SER A 202 -6.41 23.14 -19.02
CA SER A 202 -7.46 23.04 -20.03
C SER A 202 -7.04 23.76 -21.30
N CYS A 203 -7.38 23.20 -22.46
CA CYS A 203 -7.26 23.85 -23.73
C CYS A 203 -8.30 24.95 -23.88
N GLY A 204 -7.85 26.13 -24.32
CA GLY A 204 -8.72 27.26 -24.63
C GLY A 204 -9.47 27.88 -23.44
N SER A 205 -10.32 28.85 -23.74
CA SER A 205 -11.25 29.43 -22.78
C SER A 205 -12.52 28.58 -22.68
N PRO A 206 -13.29 28.68 -21.57
CA PRO A 206 -14.61 28.05 -21.50
C PRO A 206 -15.44 28.40 -22.72
N CYS A 207 -16.17 27.42 -23.28
CA CYS A 207 -17.04 27.67 -24.41
C CYS A 207 -18.07 28.75 -24.03
N SER A 208 -18.36 29.66 -24.97
CA SER A 208 -19.40 30.68 -24.82
C SER A 208 -20.77 30.07 -24.50
N ASP A 209 -21.66 30.85 -23.90
CA ASP A 209 -23.03 30.42 -23.57
C ASP A 209 -23.69 29.65 -24.74
N SER A 210 -24.38 28.56 -24.39
CA SER A 210 -25.01 27.60 -25.32
C SER A 210 -24.09 26.69 -26.16
N LYS A 211 -22.77 26.67 -25.88
CA LYS A 211 -21.84 25.68 -26.45
C LYS A 211 -21.23 24.80 -25.37
N ILE A 212 -21.08 23.51 -25.66
CA ILE A 212 -20.41 22.55 -24.79
C ILE A 212 -19.11 22.06 -25.42
N CYS A 213 -18.14 21.69 -24.58
CA CYS A 213 -16.94 21.06 -25.07
C CYS A 213 -17.20 19.60 -25.40
N ALA A 214 -17.08 19.23 -26.67
CA ALA A 214 -17.27 17.86 -27.11
C ALA A 214 -16.18 17.49 -28.12
N ALA A 215 -15.39 16.46 -27.80
CA ALA A 215 -14.23 16.02 -28.58
C ALA A 215 -13.23 17.16 -28.89
N GLY A 216 -12.96 18.01 -27.89
CA GLY A 216 -12.00 19.11 -28.01
C GLY A 216 -12.48 20.31 -28.82
N LYS A 217 -13.76 20.38 -29.22
CA LYS A 217 -14.35 21.51 -29.96
C LYS A 217 -15.56 22.08 -29.23
N CYS A 218 -15.73 23.39 -29.28
CA CYS A 218 -16.93 24.04 -28.75
C CYS A 218 -18.08 23.85 -29.74
N LYS A 219 -18.98 22.89 -29.45
CA LYS A 219 -20.13 22.58 -30.31
C LYS A 219 -21.38 23.26 -29.75
N SER A 220 -22.17 23.88 -30.62
CA SER A 220 -23.50 24.38 -30.27
C SER A 220 -24.39 23.22 -29.85
N TYR A 221 -24.99 23.32 -28.67
CA TYR A 221 -26.01 22.39 -28.22
C TYR A 221 -27.36 23.07 -28.35
N ASN A 222 -28.27 22.49 -29.15
CA ASN A 222 -29.61 23.04 -29.29
C ASN A 222 -30.42 22.70 -28.03
N THR A 223 -30.70 23.70 -27.20
CA THR A 223 -31.46 23.55 -25.95
C THR A 223 -32.95 23.33 -26.17
N ASP A 224 -33.44 23.45 -27.40
CA ASP A 224 -34.88 23.35 -27.71
C ASP A 224 -35.43 21.92 -27.68
N THR A 225 -34.55 20.91 -27.57
CA THR A 225 -34.96 19.52 -27.34
C THR A 225 -34.09 18.90 -26.23
N VAL A 226 -34.38 19.27 -24.98
CA VAL A 226 -33.98 18.41 -23.85
C VAL A 226 -34.81 17.13 -23.95
N SER A 227 -34.33 16.17 -24.73
CA SER A 227 -34.87 14.82 -24.72
C SER A 227 -34.46 14.15 -23.42
N ARG A 228 -35.45 13.70 -22.65
CA ARG A 228 -35.19 12.93 -21.42
C ARG A 228 -34.51 11.62 -21.81
N VAL A 229 -33.20 11.52 -21.56
CA VAL A 229 -32.49 10.25 -21.66
C VAL A 229 -32.76 9.45 -20.40
N VAL A 230 -33.37 8.28 -20.56
CA VAL A 230 -33.70 7.41 -19.44
C VAL A 230 -32.49 6.56 -19.12
N VAL A 231 -31.79 6.93 -18.04
CA VAL A 231 -30.64 6.20 -17.49
C VAL A 231 -31.08 4.90 -16.83
N ASP A 232 -32.22 4.92 -16.14
CA ASP A 232 -32.89 3.77 -15.53
C ASP A 232 -34.40 4.06 -15.52
N ASN A 233 -35.24 3.08 -15.88
CA ASN A 233 -36.70 3.26 -15.97
C ASN A 233 -37.41 3.28 -14.59
N ASN A 234 -36.73 2.87 -13.54
CA ASN A 234 -37.30 2.63 -12.22
C ASN A 234 -36.90 3.70 -11.20
N PHE A 235 -35.77 4.39 -11.40
CA PHE A 235 -35.18 5.27 -10.39
C PHE A 235 -34.77 6.65 -10.94
N SER A 236 -34.93 7.71 -10.12
CA SER A 236 -34.33 9.02 -10.40
C SER A 236 -32.80 8.96 -10.32
N VAL A 237 -32.06 9.91 -10.88
CA VAL A 237 -30.59 9.93 -10.76
C VAL A 237 -30.18 10.68 -9.49
N ARG A 238 -29.38 10.05 -8.63
CA ARG A 238 -28.89 10.63 -7.38
C ARG A 238 -27.55 11.35 -7.52
N SER A 239 -26.65 10.80 -8.33
CA SER A 239 -25.32 11.37 -8.54
C SER A 239 -24.89 11.13 -9.98
N VAL A 240 -24.20 12.10 -10.56
CA VAL A 240 -23.62 12.03 -11.91
C VAL A 240 -22.24 12.66 -11.89
N LYS A 241 -21.28 12.04 -12.60
CA LYS A 241 -19.95 12.59 -12.90
C LYS A 241 -19.53 12.20 -14.30
N MET A 242 -18.64 12.99 -14.87
CA MET A 242 -18.13 12.76 -16.22
C MET A 242 -16.62 12.92 -16.24
N SER A 243 -15.99 12.28 -17.22
CA SER A 243 -14.62 12.61 -17.63
C SER A 243 -14.55 14.06 -18.11
N GLN A 244 -13.36 14.65 -18.07
CA GLN A 244 -13.14 16.07 -18.40
C GLN A 244 -13.41 16.39 -19.87
N ASP A 245 -13.29 15.40 -20.75
CA ASP A 245 -13.65 15.49 -22.17
C ASP A 245 -15.14 15.23 -22.47
N GLY A 246 -15.92 14.87 -21.44
CA GLY A 246 -17.35 14.58 -21.51
C GLY A 246 -17.70 13.27 -22.23
N SER A 247 -16.72 12.46 -22.63
CA SER A 247 -16.98 11.23 -23.39
C SER A 247 -17.55 10.11 -22.51
N ILE A 248 -17.08 10.01 -21.26
CA ILE A 248 -17.53 9.02 -20.28
C ILE A 248 -18.38 9.70 -19.22
N ILE A 249 -19.56 9.14 -18.94
CA ILE A 249 -20.44 9.60 -17.87
C ILE A 249 -20.80 8.41 -16.98
N TYR A 250 -20.69 8.60 -15.68
CA TYR A 250 -21.15 7.67 -14.66
C TYR A 250 -22.33 8.27 -13.91
N ALA A 251 -23.36 7.45 -13.68
CA ALA A 251 -24.55 7.84 -12.95
C ALA A 251 -24.92 6.81 -11.89
N VAL A 252 -25.35 7.29 -10.73
CA VAL A 252 -25.93 6.49 -9.66
C VAL A 252 -27.44 6.71 -9.69
N PRO A 253 -28.25 5.69 -10.04
CA PRO A 253 -29.69 5.77 -9.83
C PRO A 253 -30.02 5.73 -8.32
N HIS A 254 -31.00 6.52 -7.91
CA HIS A 254 -31.49 6.68 -6.55
C HIS A 254 -32.10 5.37 -6.06
N LEU A 255 -31.77 4.93 -4.83
CA LEU A 255 -32.17 3.63 -4.27
C LEU A 255 -31.65 2.39 -5.00
N ALA A 256 -30.93 2.56 -6.11
CA ALA A 256 -30.30 1.47 -6.81
C ALA A 256 -28.96 1.08 -6.15
N LYS A 257 -28.67 -0.22 -6.21
CA LYS A 257 -27.42 -0.83 -5.69
C LYS A 257 -26.41 -1.04 -6.81
N THR A 258 -26.50 -0.21 -7.83
CA THR A 258 -25.72 -0.31 -9.06
C THR A 258 -25.47 1.09 -9.61
N ILE A 259 -24.59 1.18 -10.60
CA ILE A 259 -24.31 2.41 -11.32
C ILE A 259 -24.42 2.14 -12.82
N MET A 260 -24.66 3.20 -13.58
CA MET A 260 -24.72 3.19 -15.03
C MET A 260 -23.52 3.93 -15.60
N LYS A 261 -23.03 3.48 -16.75
CA LYS A 261 -21.95 4.10 -17.52
C LYS A 261 -22.41 4.40 -18.94
N SER A 262 -22.08 5.58 -19.44
CA SER A 262 -22.13 5.95 -20.84
C SER A 262 -20.71 6.22 -21.34
N GLU A 263 -20.43 5.82 -22.58
CA GLU A 263 -19.16 6.05 -23.28
C GLU A 263 -19.35 6.90 -24.54
N ASP A 264 -20.54 7.48 -24.70
CA ASP A 264 -20.98 8.25 -25.86
C ASP A 264 -21.68 9.55 -25.44
N ALA A 265 -21.12 10.20 -24.41
CA ALA A 265 -21.58 11.48 -23.87
C ALA A 265 -23.05 11.49 -23.44
N GLY A 266 -23.55 10.35 -22.93
CA GLY A 266 -24.89 10.20 -22.37
C GLY A 266 -25.95 9.76 -23.38
N SER A 267 -25.57 9.35 -24.59
CA SER A 267 -26.53 8.90 -25.62
C SER A 267 -27.07 7.50 -25.32
N THR A 268 -26.20 6.60 -24.87
CA THR A 268 -26.55 5.24 -24.41
C THR A 268 -25.94 4.94 -23.05
N TRP A 269 -26.57 4.02 -22.32
CA TRP A 269 -26.20 3.68 -20.94
C TRP A 269 -26.14 2.17 -20.76
N THR A 270 -25.08 1.72 -20.10
CA THR A 270 -24.84 0.32 -19.76
C THR A 270 -24.72 0.16 -18.26
N LEU A 271 -25.15 -0.99 -17.76
CA LEU A 271 -25.07 -1.32 -16.34
C LEU A 271 -23.63 -1.69 -15.97
N VAL A 272 -23.09 -1.08 -14.91
CA VAL A 272 -21.81 -1.51 -14.32
C VAL A 272 -22.08 -2.54 -13.24
N THR A 273 -21.53 -3.73 -13.42
CA THR A 273 -21.75 -4.87 -12.51
C THR A 273 -20.48 -5.22 -11.75
N SER A 274 -20.62 -5.60 -10.48
CA SER A 274 -19.53 -6.13 -9.67
C SER A 274 -20.08 -7.08 -8.62
N SER A 275 -19.35 -8.16 -8.34
CA SER A 275 -19.67 -9.07 -7.23
C SER A 275 -19.48 -8.42 -5.85
N LEU A 276 -18.94 -7.20 -5.77
CA LEU A 276 -18.85 -6.43 -4.53
C LEU A 276 -20.06 -5.54 -4.28
N PHE A 277 -20.89 -5.27 -5.30
CA PHE A 277 -22.10 -4.44 -5.20
C PHE A 277 -23.27 -5.16 -4.49
N ILE A 278 -22.99 -6.26 -3.78
CA ILE A 278 -23.94 -6.94 -2.89
C ILE A 278 -24.18 -6.11 -1.61
N SER A 279 -23.81 -4.81 -1.58
CA SER A 279 -24.26 -3.93 -0.49
C SER A 279 -25.79 -3.92 -0.53
N ASN A 280 -26.42 -4.20 0.61
CA ASN A 280 -27.87 -4.03 0.74
C ASN A 280 -28.30 -2.56 0.67
N PHE A 281 -27.35 -1.64 0.50
CA PHE A 281 -27.52 -0.20 0.57
C PHE A 281 -27.27 0.46 -0.78
N PRO A 282 -28.10 1.43 -1.16
CA PRO A 282 -27.93 2.19 -2.39
C PRO A 282 -26.70 3.10 -2.33
N PHE A 283 -26.19 3.48 -3.50
CA PHE A 283 -25.10 4.45 -3.58
C PHE A 283 -25.58 5.88 -3.31
N ASN A 284 -24.76 6.65 -2.59
CA ASN A 284 -25.01 8.05 -2.24
C ASN A 284 -24.35 9.01 -3.22
N SER A 285 -23.07 8.79 -3.49
CA SER A 285 -22.22 9.72 -4.25
C SER A 285 -21.21 8.95 -5.08
N LEU A 286 -20.87 9.51 -6.23
CA LEU A 286 -19.79 9.03 -7.08
C LEU A 286 -18.82 10.16 -7.41
N GLU A 287 -17.56 9.80 -7.62
CA GLU A 287 -16.51 10.64 -8.19
C GLU A 287 -15.76 9.89 -9.30
N THR A 288 -15.32 10.63 -10.31
CA THR A 288 -14.44 10.10 -11.37
C THR A 288 -13.34 11.09 -11.69
N ASN A 289 -12.19 10.63 -12.15
CA ASN A 289 -11.09 11.50 -12.56
C ASN A 289 -11.26 11.98 -14.01
N GLY A 290 -10.44 12.93 -14.45
CA GLY A 290 -10.65 13.59 -15.75
C GLY A 290 -10.51 12.70 -16.98
N ASN A 291 -9.91 11.51 -16.88
CA ASN A 291 -9.87 10.52 -17.97
C ASN A 291 -10.96 9.42 -17.84
N GLY A 292 -11.78 9.44 -16.78
CA GLY A 292 -12.85 8.47 -16.55
C GLY A 292 -12.40 7.07 -16.12
N GLN A 293 -11.11 6.85 -15.80
CA GLN A 293 -10.59 5.53 -15.41
C GLN A 293 -10.71 5.27 -13.91
N LYS A 294 -10.56 6.29 -13.06
CA LYS A 294 -10.75 6.14 -11.62
C LYS A 294 -12.20 6.44 -11.28
N ILE A 295 -12.83 5.59 -10.48
CA ILE A 295 -14.20 5.77 -10.00
C ILE A 295 -14.23 5.49 -8.52
N ALA A 296 -14.79 6.39 -7.74
CA ALA A 296 -15.02 6.16 -6.33
C ALA A 296 -16.52 6.29 -6.02
N LEU A 297 -17.03 5.36 -5.24
CA LEU A 297 -18.42 5.33 -4.79
C LEU A 297 -18.47 5.28 -3.27
N VAL A 298 -19.54 5.81 -2.72
CA VAL A 298 -19.91 5.57 -1.33
C VAL A 298 -21.35 5.13 -1.27
N ASP A 299 -21.63 4.11 -0.46
CA ASP A 299 -23.00 3.70 -0.19
C ASP A 299 -23.66 4.52 0.93
N SER A 300 -24.94 4.27 1.14
CA SER A 300 -25.74 4.95 2.16
C SER A 300 -25.46 4.48 3.59
N GLN A 301 -24.37 3.74 3.83
CA GLN A 301 -24.08 3.21 5.16
C GLN A 301 -22.61 3.28 5.58
N LYS A 302 -21.71 2.57 4.92
CA LYS A 302 -20.32 2.50 5.41
C LYS A 302 -19.32 2.02 4.38
N TYR A 303 -19.74 1.68 3.17
CA TYR A 303 -18.82 1.14 2.20
C TYR A 303 -18.37 2.22 1.22
N PHE A 304 -17.06 2.37 1.14
CA PHE A 304 -16.37 3.03 0.04
C PHE A 304 -16.04 1.99 -1.03
N PHE A 305 -16.21 2.34 -2.30
CA PHE A 305 -15.77 1.51 -3.40
C PHE A 305 -14.85 2.30 -4.31
N LEU A 306 -13.85 1.61 -4.87
CA LEU A 306 -12.86 2.23 -5.76
C LEU A 306 -12.60 1.30 -6.94
N SER A 307 -12.68 1.85 -8.14
CA SER A 307 -12.17 1.28 -9.37
C SER A 307 -11.05 2.17 -9.91
N LEU A 308 -10.01 1.56 -10.48
CA LEU A 308 -8.88 2.26 -11.12
C LEU A 308 -8.85 2.01 -12.64
N ASP A 309 -9.83 1.28 -13.16
CA ASP A 309 -9.86 0.72 -14.51
C ASP A 309 -11.20 0.94 -15.22
N GLY A 310 -11.90 2.02 -14.89
CA GLY A 310 -13.12 2.46 -15.56
C GLY A 310 -14.36 1.64 -15.21
N GLY A 311 -14.32 0.94 -14.07
CA GLY A 311 -15.42 0.15 -13.52
C GLY A 311 -15.34 -1.35 -13.85
N ILE A 312 -14.22 -1.83 -14.39
CA ILE A 312 -13.99 -3.24 -14.72
C ILE A 312 -13.76 -4.05 -13.44
N SER A 313 -12.90 -3.55 -12.56
CA SER A 313 -12.64 -4.12 -11.24
C SER A 313 -12.89 -3.11 -10.13
N TRP A 314 -13.27 -3.64 -8.97
CA TRP A 314 -13.66 -2.85 -7.82
C TRP A 314 -13.00 -3.36 -6.56
N ALA A 315 -12.71 -2.44 -5.66
CA ALA A 315 -12.37 -2.69 -4.28
C ALA A 315 -13.41 -2.07 -3.37
N ARG A 316 -13.72 -2.73 -2.25
CA ARG A 316 -14.62 -2.23 -1.21
C ARG A 316 -13.84 -2.04 0.09
N LYS A 317 -14.00 -0.88 0.74
CA LYS A 317 -13.40 -0.54 2.04
C LYS A 317 -14.48 -0.07 3.01
N ASP A 318 -14.27 -0.31 4.31
CA ASP A 318 -15.12 0.24 5.36
C ASP A 318 -14.70 1.68 5.68
N PHE A 319 -15.64 2.61 5.57
CA PHE A 319 -15.47 4.02 5.85
C PHE A 319 -15.42 4.28 7.36
N PHE A 320 -16.21 3.54 8.18
CA PHE A 320 -16.31 3.75 9.63
C PHE A 320 -16.59 2.44 10.39
N LYS A 321 -15.68 2.04 11.30
CA LYS A 321 -15.79 0.78 12.06
C LYS A 321 -16.81 0.81 13.21
N ASN A 322 -17.26 1.98 13.67
CA ASN A 322 -18.14 2.12 14.83
C ASN A 322 -19.33 3.07 14.54
N GLY A 323 -20.44 2.48 14.09
CA GLY A 323 -21.84 2.93 14.23
C GLY A 323 -22.21 4.40 13.96
N GLY A 324 -22.83 4.66 12.80
CA GLY A 324 -23.75 5.79 12.58
C GLY A 324 -23.29 6.84 11.56
N TYR A 325 -21.99 6.85 11.24
CA TYR A 325 -21.40 7.79 10.30
C TYR A 325 -21.34 7.19 8.90
N TYR A 326 -21.78 7.94 7.89
CA TYR A 326 -21.70 7.55 6.49
C TYR A 326 -21.46 8.74 5.57
N CYS A 327 -20.90 8.45 4.39
CA CYS A 327 -20.54 9.50 3.45
C CYS A 327 -21.73 9.94 2.61
N TYR A 328 -22.10 11.22 2.64
CA TYR A 328 -23.14 11.74 1.76
C TYR A 328 -22.61 12.21 0.41
N ASN A 329 -21.54 13.00 0.43
CA ASN A 329 -20.90 13.55 -0.75
C ASN A 329 -19.42 13.23 -0.68
N LEU A 330 -18.97 12.52 -1.70
CA LEU A 330 -17.56 12.27 -1.93
C LEU A 330 -16.99 13.38 -2.82
N LYS A 331 -15.73 13.75 -2.60
CA LYS A 331 -14.89 14.56 -3.48
C LYS A 331 -13.52 13.92 -3.57
N ALA A 332 -12.86 14.05 -4.71
CA ALA A 332 -11.51 13.57 -4.93
C ALA A 332 -10.72 14.58 -5.75
N ASP A 333 -9.40 14.60 -5.58
CA ASP A 333 -8.50 15.22 -6.54
C ASP A 333 -8.40 14.38 -7.84
N TYR A 334 -7.69 14.88 -8.85
CA TYR A 334 -7.58 14.19 -10.14
C TYR A 334 -6.99 12.77 -10.01
N ASP A 335 -5.97 12.60 -9.16
CA ASP A 335 -5.29 11.32 -9.02
C ASP A 335 -5.88 10.41 -7.94
N PHE A 336 -6.91 10.87 -7.23
CA PHE A 336 -7.49 10.20 -6.07
C PHE A 336 -6.42 9.95 -5.00
N ASN A 337 -5.40 10.82 -4.90
CA ASN A 337 -4.48 10.82 -3.77
C ASN A 337 -5.19 11.36 -2.54
N TYR A 338 -6.05 12.37 -2.74
CA TYR A 338 -6.82 13.05 -1.72
C TYR A 338 -8.30 12.85 -1.96
N LEU A 339 -9.00 12.35 -0.95
CA LEU A 339 -10.45 12.25 -0.97
C LEU A 339 -11.03 12.94 0.25
N GLY A 340 -12.14 13.65 0.05
CA GLY A 340 -12.91 14.31 1.07
C GLY A 340 -14.32 13.75 1.10
N CYS A 341 -14.89 13.68 2.29
CA CYS A 341 -16.24 13.18 2.48
C CYS A 341 -16.92 13.91 3.64
N ASN A 342 -18.16 14.35 3.44
CA ASN A 342 -18.98 14.86 4.54
C ASN A 342 -19.79 13.71 5.20
N SER A 343 -19.69 13.63 6.52
CA SER A 343 -20.32 12.59 7.34
C SER A 343 -21.53 13.12 8.12
N THR A 344 -22.47 12.24 8.52
CA THR A 344 -23.68 12.48 9.34
C THR A 344 -23.46 13.08 10.74
N GLY A 345 -22.31 13.67 11.03
CA GLY A 345 -21.94 14.15 12.38
C GLY A 345 -21.32 15.54 12.46
N ASN A 346 -21.45 16.39 11.44
CA ASN A 346 -20.73 17.67 11.31
C ASN A 346 -19.21 17.54 11.15
N TYR A 347 -18.74 16.37 10.71
CA TYR A 347 -17.31 16.12 10.47
C TYR A 347 -17.03 15.95 8.98
N LEU A 348 -15.88 16.46 8.54
CA LEU A 348 -15.28 16.09 7.28
C LEU A 348 -14.29 14.94 7.54
N ALA A 349 -14.44 13.87 6.78
CA ALA A 349 -13.44 12.82 6.70
C ALA A 349 -12.56 13.10 5.48
N GLN A 350 -11.25 12.95 5.66
CA GLN A 350 -10.29 13.05 4.57
C GLN A 350 -9.44 11.78 4.50
N SER A 351 -9.05 11.42 3.28
CA SER A 351 -8.08 10.39 2.99
C SER A 351 -6.96 11.00 2.17
N VAL A 352 -5.71 10.70 2.52
CA VAL A 352 -4.50 11.14 1.80
C VAL A 352 -3.77 9.97 1.14
N ASN A 353 -4.47 8.84 0.99
CA ASN A 353 -3.91 7.58 0.50
C ASN A 353 -4.94 6.77 -0.29
N THR A 354 -5.68 7.45 -1.16
CA THR A 354 -6.61 6.79 -2.10
C THR A 354 -7.69 5.97 -1.39
N GLY A 355 -8.26 6.59 -0.36
CA GLY A 355 -9.37 6.04 0.41
C GLY A 355 -8.98 4.86 1.29
N SER A 356 -7.68 4.58 1.48
CA SER A 356 -7.20 3.44 2.26
C SER A 356 -7.40 3.66 3.76
N ASN A 357 -7.12 4.85 4.24
CA ASN A 357 -7.43 5.31 5.59
C ASN A 357 -8.17 6.63 5.52
N TRP A 358 -9.07 6.84 6.49
CA TRP A 358 -9.83 8.07 6.64
C TRP A 358 -9.60 8.66 8.03
N THR A 359 -9.36 9.96 8.09
CA THR A 359 -9.23 10.71 9.35
C THR A 359 -10.27 11.82 9.37
N PHE A 360 -10.93 12.01 10.51
CA PHE A 360 -11.85 13.14 10.69
C PHE A 360 -11.09 14.44 10.96
N SER A 361 -11.66 15.57 10.55
CA SER A 361 -11.26 16.88 11.05
C SER A 361 -11.38 16.91 12.58
N GLY A 362 -10.37 17.43 13.27
CA GLY A 362 -10.29 17.43 14.73
C GLY A 362 -11.32 18.32 15.42
N GLU A 363 -12.00 19.19 14.68
CA GLU A 363 -13.08 20.05 15.16
C GLU A 363 -14.36 19.76 14.36
N SER A 364 -15.51 19.80 15.03
CA SER A 364 -16.81 19.79 14.36
C SER A 364 -17.01 21.11 13.63
N ILE A 365 -17.51 21.06 12.40
CA ILE A 365 -17.86 22.26 11.66
C ILE A 365 -19.11 22.83 12.33
N GLN A 366 -18.94 23.91 13.09
CA GLN A 366 -20.08 24.66 13.60
C GLN A 366 -20.76 25.37 12.43
N ALA A 367 -22.09 25.31 12.40
CA ALA A 367 -22.84 26.16 11.49
C ALA A 367 -22.55 27.62 11.87
N PHE A 368 -22.08 28.41 10.92
CA PHE A 368 -22.08 29.86 11.08
C PHE A 368 -23.55 30.30 11.03
N ASP A 369 -24.04 30.95 12.09
CA ASP A 369 -25.35 31.62 12.04
C ASP A 369 -25.32 32.62 10.87
N VAL A 370 -26.23 32.43 9.92
CA VAL A 370 -26.40 33.26 8.71
C VAL A 370 -27.29 34.46 9.02
#